data_AF-A0A1V3X4I9-F1
#
_entry.id   AF-A0A1V3X4I9-F1
#
_cell.length_a   1.000
_cell.length_b   1.000
_cell.length_c   1.000
_cell.angle_alpha   90.00
_cell.angle_beta   90.00
_cell.angle_gamma   90.00
#
_symmetry.space_group_name_H-M   'P 1'
#
loop_
_entity.id
_entity.type
_entity.pdbx_description
1 polymer ?
#
loop_
_entity_poly.entity_id
_entity_poly.type
_entity_poly.pdbx_seq_one_letter_code
_entity_poly.pdbx_strand_id
1 'polypeptide(L)'
;MPRRRPEPRQRHRGIELGDTVVLLAHYGITSLMTDTTHPDQTGLPALQRYLTDNRKIIAWVNSAVIWNSDDQRSTADHFLVVTGIDTNNEIVHLNDPGADHADEQVAVTAFTAAWRTGGDSIVVTAAAG
;
A
#
# COMPACT_ATOMS: atom_id res chain seq x y z
N MET A 1 35.71 29.86 10.22
CA MET A 1 34.90 28.72 9.76
C MET A 1 33.43 29.11 9.77
N PRO A 2 32.72 29.15 8.63
CA PRO A 2 31.29 29.45 8.64
C PRO A 2 30.53 28.21 9.14
N ARG A 3 29.63 28.42 10.11
CA ARG A 3 28.72 27.38 10.62
C ARG A 3 27.79 26.98 9.48
N ARG A 4 27.82 25.71 9.07
CA ARG A 4 26.82 25.15 8.15
C ARG A 4 25.44 25.37 8.77
N ARG A 5 24.57 26.07 8.03
CA ARG A 5 23.14 26.18 8.33
C ARG A 5 22.59 24.74 8.35
N PRO A 6 21.78 24.34 9.34
CA PRO A 6 21.06 23.08 9.23
C PRO A 6 20.19 23.12 7.97
N GLU A 7 20.31 22.10 7.12
CA GLU A 7 19.38 21.83 6.03
C GLU A 7 17.94 21.92 6.57
N PRO A 8 16.98 22.50 5.83
CA PRO A 8 15.58 22.47 6.23
C PRO A 8 15.15 21.01 6.43
N ARG A 9 14.64 20.68 7.62
CA ARG A 9 14.04 19.36 7.88
C ARG A 9 13.00 19.11 6.80
N GLN A 10 13.21 18.07 5.97
CA GLN A 10 12.26 17.66 4.93
C GLN A 10 10.86 17.59 5.54
N ARG A 11 9.94 18.37 4.97
CA ARG A 11 8.55 18.45 5.43
C ARG A 11 7.82 17.18 4.99
N HIS A 12 7.04 16.61 5.93
CA HIS A 12 5.98 15.62 5.74
C HIS A 12 6.39 14.26 5.12
N ARG A 13 7.02 13.39 5.91
CA ARG A 13 6.81 11.94 5.72
C ARG A 13 5.49 11.61 6.40
N GLY A 14 4.56 10.95 5.72
CA GLY A 14 3.24 10.60 6.25
C GLY A 14 3.33 9.70 7.49
N ILE A 15 3.00 8.43 7.35
CA ILE A 15 3.18 7.41 8.40
C ILE A 15 4.11 6.32 7.86
N GLU A 16 4.94 5.72 8.71
CA GLU A 16 5.69 4.53 8.32
C GLU A 16 4.76 3.30 8.32
N LEU A 17 5.00 2.32 7.44
CA LEU A 17 4.12 1.15 7.33
C LEU A 17 3.96 0.39 8.66
N GLY A 18 5.03 0.33 9.48
CA GLY A 18 4.99 -0.27 10.81
C GLY A 18 4.11 0.50 11.82
N ASP A 19 4.09 1.83 11.74
CA ASP A 19 3.26 2.67 12.62
C ASP A 19 1.76 2.47 12.33
N THR A 20 1.39 2.08 11.10
CA THR A 20 0.01 1.70 10.76
C THR A 20 -0.48 0.52 11.61
N VAL A 21 0.38 -0.47 11.88
CA VAL A 21 0.03 -1.63 12.73
C VAL A 21 -0.24 -1.17 14.17
N VAL A 22 0.60 -0.27 14.70
CA VAL A 22 0.45 0.30 16.05
C VAL A 22 -0.85 1.10 16.16
N LEU A 23 -1.16 1.92 15.14
CA LEU A 23 -2.39 2.70 15.08
C LEU A 23 -3.63 1.81 15.04
N LEU A 24 -3.64 0.77 14.20
CA LEU A 24 -4.75 -0.18 14.13
C LEU A 24 -4.95 -0.91 15.46
N ALA A 25 -3.86 -1.31 16.13
CA ALA A 25 -3.92 -1.93 17.45
C ALA A 25 -4.52 -0.98 18.51
N HIS A 26 -4.24 0.32 18.45
CA HIS A 26 -4.86 1.31 19.33
C HIS A 26 -6.39 1.34 19.20
N TYR A 27 -6.93 1.07 18.01
CA TYR A 27 -8.36 0.96 17.75
C TYR A 27 -8.92 -0.48 17.87
N GLY A 28 -8.14 -1.42 18.41
CA GLY A 28 -8.59 -2.80 18.62
C GLY A 28 -8.60 -3.66 17.35
N ILE A 29 -7.91 -3.24 16.28
CA ILE A 29 -7.80 -3.99 15.03
C ILE A 29 -6.44 -4.70 15.00
N THR A 30 -6.45 -6.02 15.19
CA THR A 30 -5.24 -6.83 15.05
C THR A 30 -4.80 -6.89 13.59
N SER A 31 -3.53 -6.60 13.34
CA SER A 31 -2.95 -6.59 11.99
C SER A 31 -1.46 -6.94 12.04
N LEU A 32 -0.89 -7.24 10.87
CA LEU A 32 0.54 -7.44 10.69
C LEU A 32 1.02 -6.77 9.40
N MET A 33 2.28 -6.36 9.38
CA MET A 33 2.99 -5.94 8.18
C MET A 33 3.75 -7.14 7.58
N THR A 34 3.76 -7.24 6.26
CA THR A 34 4.58 -8.21 5.52
C THR A 34 5.04 -7.61 4.19
N ASP A 35 6.07 -8.18 3.60
CA ASP A 35 6.71 -7.73 2.37
C ASP A 35 7.38 -8.91 1.62
N THR A 36 8.21 -8.59 0.62
CA THR A 36 8.99 -9.58 -0.16
C THR A 36 9.92 -10.48 0.64
N THR A 37 10.25 -10.17 1.91
CA THR A 37 11.01 -11.08 2.78
C THR A 37 10.19 -12.31 3.21
N HIS A 38 8.87 -12.24 3.06
CA HIS A 38 7.92 -13.32 3.31
C HIS A 38 7.07 -13.56 2.04
N PRO A 39 7.65 -14.17 0.98
CA PRO A 39 7.02 -14.25 -0.34
C PRO A 39 5.67 -14.99 -0.34
N ASP A 40 5.43 -15.92 0.59
CA ASP A 40 4.15 -16.64 0.73
C ASP A 40 3.04 -15.80 1.40
N GLN A 41 3.39 -14.63 1.94
CA GLN A 41 2.52 -13.69 2.64
C GLN A 41 2.29 -12.40 1.84
N THR A 42 2.94 -12.25 0.69
CA THR A 42 2.73 -11.13 -0.23
C THR A 42 2.52 -11.64 -1.67
N GLY A 43 2.44 -10.73 -2.64
CA GLY A 43 2.08 -11.00 -4.02
C GLY A 43 0.57 -11.23 -4.24
N LEU A 44 0.14 -11.15 -5.50
CA LEU A 44 -1.27 -11.29 -5.88
C LEU A 44 -1.96 -12.55 -5.30
N PRO A 45 -1.33 -13.74 -5.26
CA PRO A 45 -1.96 -14.92 -4.66
C PRO A 45 -2.28 -14.74 -3.17
N ALA A 46 -1.40 -14.08 -2.40
CA ALA A 46 -1.66 -13.81 -0.99
C ALA A 46 -2.78 -12.79 -0.82
N LEU A 47 -2.82 -11.72 -1.63
CA LEU A 47 -3.89 -10.73 -1.61
C LEU A 47 -5.26 -11.38 -1.90
N GLN A 48 -5.35 -12.23 -2.93
CA GLN A 48 -6.58 -12.95 -3.26
C GLN A 48 -7.07 -13.84 -2.12
N ARG A 49 -6.15 -14.58 -1.47
CA ARG A 49 -6.47 -15.38 -0.27
C ARG A 49 -7.01 -14.49 0.85
N TYR A 50 -6.33 -13.39 1.15
CA TYR A 50 -6.77 -12.46 2.20
C TYR A 50 -8.15 -11.86 1.93
N LEU A 51 -8.42 -11.47 0.68
CA LEU A 51 -9.74 -10.98 0.27
C LEU A 51 -10.83 -12.07 0.43
N THR A 52 -10.51 -13.31 0.02
CA THR A 52 -11.41 -14.47 0.18
C THR A 52 -11.72 -14.74 1.65
N ASP A 53 -10.73 -14.59 2.53
CA ASP A 53 -10.86 -14.73 3.98
C ASP A 53 -11.48 -13.48 4.65
N ASN A 54 -12.01 -12.54 3.87
CA ASN A 54 -12.61 -11.26 4.31
C ASN A 54 -11.65 -10.37 5.13
N ARG A 55 -10.34 -10.57 5.00
CA ARG A 55 -9.29 -9.75 5.63
C ARG A 55 -9.10 -8.44 4.85
N LYS A 56 -8.70 -7.37 5.53
CA LYS A 56 -8.51 -6.04 4.93
C LYS A 56 -7.03 -5.78 4.69
N ILE A 57 -6.71 -5.18 3.54
CA ILE A 57 -5.35 -5.05 3.02
C ILE A 57 -5.08 -3.58 2.71
N ILE A 58 -4.09 -2.99 3.38
CA ILE A 58 -3.51 -1.70 3.03
C ILE A 58 -2.21 -1.98 2.27
N ALA A 59 -2.07 -1.46 1.05
CA ALA A 59 -0.84 -1.60 0.27
C ALA A 59 -0.06 -0.28 0.24
N TRP A 60 1.28 -0.38 0.25
CA TRP A 60 2.17 0.76 0.11
C TRP A 60 2.69 0.83 -1.33
N VAL A 61 2.24 1.84 -2.07
CA VAL A 61 2.43 1.96 -3.52
C VAL A 61 3.04 3.31 -3.88
N ASN A 62 3.51 3.44 -5.11
CA ASN A 62 3.82 4.74 -5.70
C ASN A 62 2.57 5.35 -6.35
N SER A 63 2.16 6.51 -5.88
CA SER A 63 0.98 7.24 -6.40
C SER A 63 1.11 7.62 -7.88
N ALA A 64 2.27 8.08 -8.31
CA ALA A 64 2.52 8.52 -9.69
C ALA A 64 2.37 7.40 -10.72
N VAL A 65 2.63 6.15 -10.33
CA VAL A 65 2.39 4.97 -11.18
C VAL A 65 0.90 4.62 -11.23
N ILE A 66 0.17 4.72 -10.10
CA ILE A 66 -1.28 4.47 -10.04
C ILE A 66 -2.04 5.50 -10.89
N TRP A 67 -1.81 6.79 -10.64
CA TRP A 67 -2.51 7.88 -11.34
C TRP A 67 -1.89 8.27 -12.68
N ASN A 68 -0.80 7.59 -13.08
CA ASN A 68 -0.03 7.89 -14.28
C ASN A 68 0.38 9.38 -14.39
N SER A 69 0.84 9.98 -13.29
CA SER A 69 1.33 11.37 -13.24
C SER A 69 2.82 11.46 -13.54
N ASP A 70 3.32 12.68 -13.79
CA ASP A 70 4.74 12.94 -14.11
C ASP A 70 5.65 13.05 -12.86
N ASP A 71 5.15 12.70 -11.67
CA ASP A 71 5.91 12.74 -10.42
C ASP A 71 6.95 11.60 -10.33
N GLN A 72 7.66 11.51 -9.20
CA GLN A 72 8.63 10.45 -8.97
C GLN A 72 7.96 9.06 -9.04
N ARG A 73 8.57 8.12 -9.76
CA ARG A 73 8.06 6.74 -9.96
C ARG A 73 8.97 5.66 -9.38
N SER A 74 9.91 6.02 -8.50
CA SER A 74 10.96 5.10 -8.03
C SER A 74 10.77 4.63 -6.58
N THR A 75 10.00 5.35 -5.77
CA THR A 75 9.79 5.02 -4.35
C THR A 75 8.29 5.06 -4.01
N ALA A 76 7.80 4.11 -3.23
CA ALA A 76 6.44 4.16 -2.73
C ALA A 76 6.24 5.35 -1.77
N ASP A 77 5.10 6.00 -1.87
CA ASP A 77 4.76 7.22 -1.13
C ASP A 77 3.29 7.33 -0.73
N HIS A 78 2.48 6.33 -1.08
CA HIS A 78 1.03 6.37 -0.95
C HIS A 78 0.46 5.09 -0.35
N PHE A 79 -0.59 5.25 0.46
CA PHE A 79 -1.34 4.14 1.02
C PHE A 79 -2.74 4.11 0.43
N LEU A 80 -3.17 2.92 0.06
CA LEU A 80 -4.53 2.65 -0.41
C LEU A 80 -5.01 1.31 0.14
N VAL A 81 -6.30 1.04 -0.01
CA VAL A 81 -6.90 -0.25 0.39
C VAL A 81 -7.22 -1.06 -0.85
N VAL A 82 -6.74 -2.30 -0.91
CA VAL A 82 -7.15 -3.25 -1.95
C VAL A 82 -8.48 -3.86 -1.53
N THR A 83 -9.52 -3.66 -2.35
CA THR A 83 -10.90 -4.12 -2.06
C THR A 83 -11.29 -5.33 -2.89
N GLY A 84 -10.63 -5.58 -4.02
CA GLY A 84 -10.92 -6.69 -4.92
C GLY A 84 -9.84 -6.92 -5.97
N ILE A 85 -9.79 -8.13 -6.52
CA ILE A 85 -8.96 -8.48 -7.68
C ILE A 85 -9.84 -9.27 -8.65
N ASP A 86 -10.11 -8.69 -9.82
CA ASP A 86 -10.80 -9.35 -10.92
C ASP A 86 -9.76 -9.95 -11.87
N THR A 87 -9.55 -11.27 -11.76
CA THR A 87 -8.59 -11.99 -12.59
C THR A 87 -9.07 -12.24 -14.01
N ASN A 88 -10.37 -12.08 -14.29
CA ASN A 88 -10.91 -12.29 -15.63
C ASN A 88 -10.64 -11.05 -16.51
N ASN A 89 -10.74 -9.86 -15.91
CA ASN A 89 -10.52 -8.59 -16.60
C ASN A 89 -9.14 -7.97 -16.28
N GLU A 90 -8.33 -8.62 -15.44
CA GLU A 90 -7.02 -8.15 -14.99
C GLU A 90 -7.07 -6.77 -14.31
N ILE A 91 -8.07 -6.58 -13.44
CA ILE A 91 -8.32 -5.33 -12.70
C ILE A 91 -8.11 -5.53 -11.20
N VAL A 92 -7.50 -4.53 -10.54
CA VAL A 92 -7.49 -4.39 -9.08
C VAL A 92 -8.45 -3.27 -8.72
N HIS A 93 -9.35 -3.57 -7.78
CA HIS A 93 -10.28 -2.63 -7.19
C HIS A 93 -9.66 -2.01 -5.93
N LEU A 94 -9.71 -0.70 -5.85
CA LEU A 94 -9.02 0.10 -4.83
C LEU A 94 -10.01 1.05 -4.15
N ASN A 95 -9.83 1.22 -2.85
CA ASN A 95 -10.30 2.41 -2.16
C ASN A 95 -9.07 3.29 -1.92
N ASP A 96 -8.85 4.24 -2.83
CA ASP A 96 -7.74 5.17 -2.84
C ASP A 96 -8.19 6.51 -2.24
N PRO A 97 -7.57 7.00 -1.15
CA PRO A 97 -7.94 8.28 -0.54
C PRO A 97 -7.62 9.52 -1.38
N GLY A 98 -6.84 9.37 -2.46
CA GLY A 98 -6.55 10.42 -3.45
C GLY A 98 -7.50 10.42 -4.65
N ALA A 99 -8.33 9.38 -4.83
CA ALA A 99 -9.36 9.35 -5.86
C ALA A 99 -10.59 10.17 -5.45
N ASP A 100 -11.26 10.79 -6.43
CA ASP A 100 -12.51 11.54 -6.24
C ASP A 100 -13.78 10.67 -6.39
N HIS A 101 -13.59 9.37 -6.58
CA HIS A 101 -14.64 8.37 -6.77
C HIS A 101 -14.37 7.13 -5.93
N ALA A 102 -15.43 6.38 -5.65
CA ALA A 102 -15.31 5.06 -5.03
C ALA A 102 -14.90 4.02 -6.08
N ASP A 103 -14.28 2.93 -5.62
CA ASP A 103 -13.88 1.80 -6.47
C ASP A 103 -12.97 2.21 -7.62
N GLU A 104 -11.82 2.82 -7.31
CA GLU A 104 -10.81 3.08 -8.32
C GLU A 104 -10.33 1.74 -8.90
N GLN A 105 -10.38 1.62 -10.22
CA GLN A 105 -10.02 0.40 -10.94
C GLN A 105 -8.76 0.63 -11.75
N VAL A 106 -7.74 -0.17 -11.47
CA VAL A 106 -6.46 -0.11 -12.20
C VAL A 106 -6.10 -1.48 -12.77
N ALA A 107 -5.34 -1.49 -13.86
CA ALA A 107 -4.79 -2.72 -14.38
C ALA A 107 -3.88 -3.41 -13.34
N VAL A 108 -3.94 -4.73 -13.25
CA VAL A 108 -3.06 -5.53 -12.38
C VAL A 108 -1.58 -5.21 -12.61
N THR A 109 -1.19 -4.94 -13.86
CA THR A 109 0.18 -4.55 -14.23
C THR A 109 0.56 -3.18 -13.66
N ALA A 110 -0.34 -2.20 -13.68
CA ALA A 110 -0.11 -0.88 -13.10
C ALA A 110 -0.01 -0.96 -11.56
N PHE A 111 -0.93 -1.68 -10.91
CA PHE A 111 -0.89 -1.90 -9.48
C PHE A 111 0.42 -2.59 -9.04
N THR A 112 0.78 -3.69 -9.69
CA THR A 112 2.01 -4.43 -9.34
C THR A 112 3.28 -3.63 -9.62
N ALA A 113 3.31 -2.81 -10.68
CA ALA A 113 4.44 -1.91 -10.92
C ALA A 113 4.56 -0.84 -9.81
N ALA A 114 3.45 -0.23 -9.40
CA ALA A 114 3.42 0.75 -8.32
C ALA A 114 3.83 0.15 -6.97
N TRP A 115 3.31 -1.04 -6.66
CA TRP A 115 3.54 -1.75 -5.41
C TRP A 115 4.98 -2.25 -5.23
N ARG A 116 5.63 -2.69 -6.32
CA ARG A 116 7.04 -3.11 -6.30
C ARG A 116 7.99 -2.02 -5.83
N THR A 117 7.67 -0.75 -6.06
CA THR A 117 8.47 0.38 -5.57
C THR A 117 8.51 0.46 -4.03
N GLY A 118 7.55 -0.18 -3.35
CA GLY A 118 7.46 -0.35 -1.90
C GLY A 118 7.85 -1.75 -1.43
N GLY A 119 8.47 -2.58 -2.28
CA GLY A 119 8.92 -3.93 -1.91
C GLY A 119 7.79 -4.94 -1.68
N ASP A 120 6.67 -4.76 -2.40
CA ASP A 120 5.42 -5.51 -2.25
C ASP A 120 4.93 -5.52 -0.79
N SER A 121 5.10 -4.39 -0.09
CA SER A 121 4.75 -4.28 1.32
C SER A 121 3.26 -4.00 1.53
N ILE A 122 2.67 -4.68 2.51
CA ILE A 122 1.27 -4.52 2.92
C ILE A 122 1.14 -4.53 4.44
N VAL A 123 0.04 -3.97 4.94
CA VAL A 123 -0.54 -4.29 6.24
C VAL A 123 -1.85 -5.04 6.02
N VAL A 124 -2.03 -6.15 6.71
CA VAL A 124 -3.22 -6.99 6.59
C VAL A 124 -3.79 -7.31 7.97
N THR A 125 -5.12 -7.18 8.14
CA THR A 125 -5.80 -7.52 9.40
C THR A 125 -5.65 -8.99 9.72
N ALA A 126 -5.70 -9.42 10.97
CA ALA A 126 -5.72 -10.85 11.32
C ALA A 126 -6.95 -11.55 10.70
N ALA A 127 -6.90 -12.90 10.62
CA ALA A 127 -8.10 -13.68 10.32
C ALA A 127 -9.15 -13.47 11.42
N ALA A 128 -10.43 -13.54 11.06
CA ALA A 128 -11.49 -13.59 12.07
C ALA A 128 -11.30 -14.86 12.92
N GLY A 129 -11.36 -14.70 14.24
CA GLY A 129 -11.36 -15.80 15.20
C GLY A 129 -12.75 -16.41 15.39
#